data_AF-A0A3D8X8T6-F1
#
_entry.id   AF-A0A3D8X8T6-F1
#
_cell.length_a   1.000
_cell.length_b   1.000
_cell.length_c   1.000
_cell.angle_alpha   90.00
_cell.angle_beta   90.00
_cell.angle_gamma   90.00
#
_symmetry.space_group_name_H-M   'P 1'
#
loop_
_entity.id
_entity.type
_entity.pdbx_description
1 polymer ?
#
loop_
_entity_poly.entity_id
_entity_poly.type
_entity_poly.pdbx_seq_one_letter_code
_entity_poly.pdbx_strand_id
1 'polypeptide(L)'
;MIIGIEYTKRVKDGLVVKNIPYKIHDKPCDEGCCKNDKTIGVRDKLRVNWLLNVFMPSKNITVFDYKYWSEELTSLWREHRRKTI
;
A
#
# COMPACT_ATOMS: atom_id res chain seq x y z
N MET A 1 -8.05 8.45 17.14
CA MET A 1 -7.47 9.60 16.39
C MET A 1 -6.41 9.10 15.42
N ILE A 2 -6.20 9.71 14.24
CA ILE A 2 -5.00 9.41 13.43
C ILE A 2 -3.87 10.26 13.99
N ILE A 3 -2.77 9.63 14.39
CA ILE A 3 -1.68 10.29 15.11
C ILE A 3 -0.38 10.39 14.31
N GLY A 4 -0.33 9.78 13.13
CA GLY A 4 0.84 9.87 12.25
C GLY A 4 0.71 9.02 10.99
N ILE A 5 1.72 9.17 10.11
CA ILE A 5 1.91 8.35 8.91
C ILE A 5 3.26 7.66 9.03
N GLU A 6 3.26 6.35 8.83
CA GLU A 6 4.47 5.53 8.71
C GLU A 6 4.55 4.90 7.32
N TYR A 7 5.70 4.27 7.02
CA TYR A 7 5.97 3.63 5.74
C TYR A 7 6.30 2.14 5.93
N THR A 8 5.85 1.29 5.02
CA THR A 8 6.15 -0.15 5.04
C THR A 8 6.64 -0.71 3.72
N LYS A 9 6.98 -2.00 3.73
CA LYS A 9 7.22 -2.81 2.55
C LYS A 9 6.30 -4.03 2.50
N ARG A 10 5.97 -4.48 1.29
CA ARG A 10 5.31 -5.74 0.98
C ARG A 10 6.19 -6.53 0.03
N VAL A 11 6.33 -7.83 0.30
CA VAL A 11 7.12 -8.75 -0.51
C VAL A 11 6.21 -9.90 -0.95
N LYS A 12 6.26 -10.26 -2.23
CA LYS A 12 5.56 -11.42 -2.80
C LYS A 12 6.36 -11.92 -4.01
N ASP A 13 6.69 -13.21 -4.05
CA ASP A 13 7.33 -13.88 -5.20
C ASP A 13 8.57 -13.14 -5.73
N GLY A 14 9.42 -12.64 -4.82
CA GLY A 14 10.62 -11.85 -5.17
C GLY A 14 10.35 -10.39 -5.55
N LEU A 15 9.09 -9.98 -5.69
CA LEU A 15 8.68 -8.61 -5.94
C LEU A 15 8.54 -7.84 -4.62
N VAL A 16 9.02 -6.59 -4.61
CA VAL A 16 9.04 -5.74 -3.42
C VAL A 16 8.39 -4.39 -3.70
N VAL A 17 7.33 -4.06 -2.96
CA VAL A 17 6.78 -2.69 -2.93
C VAL A 17 7.19 -2.03 -1.62
N LYS A 18 7.91 -0.90 -1.68
CA LYS A 18 8.44 -0.16 -0.53
C LYS A 18 7.70 1.17 -0.33
N ASN A 19 7.88 1.77 0.84
CA ASN A 19 7.31 3.06 1.23
C ASN A 19 5.78 3.19 1.08
N ILE A 20 5.06 2.09 1.31
CA ILE A 20 3.59 2.12 1.31
C ILE A 20 3.12 2.87 2.56
N PRO A 21 2.25 3.88 2.44
CA PRO A 21 1.77 4.65 3.58
C PRO A 21 0.88 3.80 4.50
N TYR A 22 1.14 3.91 5.80
CA TYR A 22 0.33 3.37 6.89
C TYR A 22 -0.28 4.52 7.69
N LYS A 23 -1.53 4.35 8.09
CA LYS A 23 -2.16 5.21 9.09
C LYS A 23 -1.94 4.61 10.47
N ILE A 24 -1.49 5.43 11.41
CA ILE A 24 -1.40 5.05 12.82
C ILE A 24 -2.66 5.54 13.51
N HIS A 25 -3.39 4.60 14.08
CA HIS A 25 -4.59 4.84 14.85
C HIS A 25 -4.27 4.73 16.34
N ASP A 26 -4.59 5.78 17.06
CA ASP A 26 -4.57 5.75 18.51
C ASP A 26 -5.56 4.70 19.01
N LYS A 27 -5.05 3.78 19.81
CA LYS A 27 -5.83 2.70 20.41
C LYS A 27 -6.07 3.06 21.87
N PRO A 28 -7.26 3.57 22.21
CA PRO A 28 -7.53 3.95 23.59
C PRO A 28 -7.44 2.71 24.47
N CYS A 29 -6.60 2.78 25.49
CA CYS A 29 -6.58 1.82 26.58
C CYS A 29 -6.34 2.59 27.87
N ASP A 30 -7.12 2.26 28.90
CA ASP A 30 -7.09 2.98 30.17
C ASP A 30 -5.78 2.73 30.95
N GLU A 31 -5.08 1.65 30.60
CA GLU A 31 -3.84 1.20 31.25
C GLU A 31 -2.56 1.73 30.55
N GLY A 32 -2.68 2.46 29.43
CA GLY A 32 -1.55 3.03 28.68
C GLY A 32 -0.59 2.00 28.04
N CYS A 33 -0.92 0.71 28.09
CA CYS A 33 -0.06 -0.40 27.69
C CYS A 33 -0.26 -0.85 26.22
N CYS A 34 -1.32 -0.40 25.54
CA CYS A 34 -1.60 -0.81 24.17
C CYS A 34 -0.72 -0.08 23.16
N LYS A 35 -0.19 -0.84 22.19
CA LYS A 35 0.46 -0.28 21.00
C LYS A 35 -0.59 0.23 20.03
N ASN A 36 -0.30 1.36 19.40
CA ASN A 36 -1.14 1.95 18.36
C ASN A 36 -1.34 0.98 17.18
N ASP A 37 -2.56 0.96 16.65
CA ASP A 37 -2.91 0.12 15.51
C ASP A 37 -2.35 0.74 14.21
N LYS A 38 -1.74 -0.10 13.37
CA LYS A 38 -1.18 0.32 12.08
C LYS A 38 -1.99 -0.30 10.94
N THR A 39 -2.63 0.53 10.13
CA THR A 39 -3.57 0.05 9.10
C THR A 39 -3.29 0.66 7.72
N ILE A 40 -3.15 -0.19 6.70
CA ILE A 40 -3.09 0.27 5.30
C ILE A 40 -4.52 0.61 4.89
N GLY A 41 -4.72 1.76 4.25
CA GLY A 41 -6.01 2.09 3.66
C GLY A 41 -6.45 1.05 2.63
N VAL A 42 -7.74 0.73 2.56
CA VAL A 42 -8.28 -0.26 1.61
C VAL A 42 -7.83 0.04 0.17
N ARG A 43 -7.79 1.32 -0.21
CA ARG A 43 -7.32 1.78 -1.52
C ARG A 43 -5.86 1.41 -1.79
N ASP A 44 -4.97 1.68 -0.85
CA ASP A 44 -3.55 1.38 -0.99
C ASP A 44 -3.30 -0.13 -0.98
N LYS A 45 -4.06 -0.89 -0.18
CA LYS A 45 -4.03 -2.36 -0.22
C LYS A 45 -4.38 -2.90 -1.61
N LEU A 46 -5.44 -2.35 -2.24
CA LEU A 46 -5.83 -2.75 -3.60
C LEU A 46 -4.78 -2.36 -4.65
N ARG A 47 -4.19 -1.16 -4.54
CA ARG A 47 -3.10 -0.72 -5.43
C ARG A 47 -1.86 -1.59 -5.31
N VAL A 48 -1.44 -1.92 -4.09
CA VAL A 48 -0.29 -2.79 -3.84
C VAL A 48 -0.54 -4.19 -4.37
N ASN A 49 -1.74 -4.74 -4.19
CA ASN A 49 -2.10 -6.02 -4.79
C ASN A 49 -2.02 -5.97 -6.32
N TRP A 50 -2.53 -4.91 -6.95
CA TRP A 50 -2.42 -4.75 -8.39
C TRP A 50 -0.95 -4.60 -8.85
N LEU A 51 -0.14 -3.83 -8.13
CA LEU A 51 1.29 -3.70 -8.42
C LEU A 51 1.99 -5.06 -8.45
N LEU A 52 1.83 -5.85 -7.38
CA LEU A 52 2.49 -7.13 -7.20
C LEU A 52 2.02 -8.20 -8.19
N ASN A 53 0.73 -8.23 -8.54
CA ASN A 53 0.18 -9.33 -9.33
C ASN A 53 0.07 -9.02 -10.83
N VAL A 54 0.08 -7.74 -11.23
CA VAL A 54 -0.24 -7.34 -12.60
C VAL A 54 0.84 -6.41 -13.16
N PHE A 55 1.00 -5.23 -12.57
CA PHE A 55 1.85 -4.19 -13.16
C PHE A 55 3.33 -4.59 -13.15
N MET A 56 3.88 -4.91 -11.99
CA MET A 56 5.30 -5.23 -11.83
C MET A 56 5.72 -6.45 -12.69
N PRO A 57 4.98 -7.58 -12.69
CA PRO A 57 5.26 -8.68 -13.61
C PRO A 57 5.21 -8.27 -15.09
N SER A 58 4.18 -7.53 -15.51
CA SER A 58 4.01 -7.12 -16.91
C SER A 58 5.11 -6.17 -17.43
N LYS A 59 5.80 -5.48 -16.53
CA LYS A 59 6.89 -4.56 -16.84
C LYS A 59 8.28 -5.12 -16.48
N ASN A 60 8.34 -6.36 -16.00
CA ASN A 60 9.56 -6.99 -15.48
C ASN A 60 10.27 -6.15 -14.40
N ILE A 61 9.50 -5.51 -13.52
CA ILE A 61 9.99 -4.70 -12.42
C ILE A 61 9.99 -5.55 -11.15
N THR A 62 11.11 -5.63 -10.44
CA THR A 62 11.20 -6.41 -9.20
C THR A 62 11.06 -5.57 -7.93
N VAL A 63 11.35 -4.27 -8.00
CA VAL A 63 11.23 -3.36 -6.86
C VAL A 63 10.48 -2.11 -7.30
N PHE A 64 9.45 -1.75 -6.54
CA PHE A 64 8.69 -0.52 -6.73
C PHE A 64 8.68 0.29 -5.45
N ASP A 65 9.01 1.57 -5.53
CA ASP A 65 8.90 2.51 -4.42
C ASP A 65 7.62 3.34 -4.56
N TYR A 66 6.71 3.17 -3.61
CA TYR A 66 5.38 3.78 -3.61
C TYR A 66 5.42 5.31 -3.51
N LYS A 67 6.56 5.91 -3.11
CA LYS A 67 6.75 7.37 -3.18
C LYS A 67 6.73 7.91 -4.60
N TYR A 68 7.05 7.09 -5.60
CA TYR A 68 7.02 7.48 -7.02
C TYR A 68 5.68 7.15 -7.70
N TRP A 69 4.61 6.99 -6.92
CA TRP A 69 3.28 6.81 -7.48
C TRP A 69 2.85 8.04 -8.30
N SER A 70 2.65 7.87 -9.61
CA SER A 70 2.30 8.94 -10.54
C SER A 70 0.83 8.93 -10.95
N GLU A 71 0.35 10.02 -11.56
CA GLU A 71 -1.01 10.10 -12.14
C GLU A 71 -1.21 9.16 -13.34
N GLU A 72 -0.16 8.93 -14.13
CA GLU A 72 -0.18 7.91 -15.18
C GLU A 72 -0.44 6.52 -14.60
N LEU A 73 0.26 6.18 -13.51
CA LEU A 73 0.05 4.91 -12.81
C LEU A 73 -1.33 4.83 -12.16
N THR A 74 -1.84 5.94 -11.62
CA THR A 74 -3.24 6.04 -11.17
C THR A 74 -4.21 5.68 -12.30
N SER A 75 -3.97 6.18 -13.51
CA SER A 75 -4.83 5.94 -14.67
C SER A 75 -4.83 4.47 -15.08
N LEU A 76 -3.65 3.86 -15.16
CA LEU A 76 -3.49 2.42 -15.44
C LEU A 76 -4.20 1.55 -14.40
N TRP A 77 -4.04 1.87 -13.11
CA TRP A 77 -4.72 1.15 -12.04
C TRP A 77 -6.24 1.27 -12.13
N ARG A 78 -6.77 2.47 -12.44
CA ARG A 78 -8.21 2.69 -12.62
C ARG A 78 -8.76 1.91 -13.82
N GLU A 79 -8.03 1.90 -14.93
CA GLU A 79 -8.43 1.14 -16.11
C GLU A 79 -8.51 -0.37 -15.81
N HIS A 80 -7.48 -0.93 -15.17
CA HIS A 80 -7.50 -2.33 -14.74
C HIS A 80 -8.67 -2.63 -13.80
N ARG A 81 -8.91 -1.75 -12.81
CA ARG A 81 -10.01 -1.92 -11.86
C ARG A 81 -11.38 -1.90 -12.54
N ARG A 82 -11.60 -1.07 -13.56
CA ARG A 82 -12.86 -1.05 -14.35
C ARG A 82 -13.09 -2.31 -15.15
N LYS A 83 -12.03 -3.02 -15.55
CA LYS A 83 -12.13 -4.28 -16.31
C LYS A 83 -12.37 -5.51 -15.44
N THR A 84 -12.19 -5.39 -14.13
CA THR A 84 -12.24 -6.50 -13.16
C THR A 84 -13.51 -6.46 -12.29
N ILE A 85 -14.34 -5.42 -12.43
CA ILE A 85 -15.66 -5.26 -11.82
C ILE A 85 -16.68 -5.38 -12.94
#